data_AF-A0AAN7Z0E3-F1
#
_entry.id   AF-A0AAN7Z0E3-F1
#
_cell.length_a   1.000
_cell.length_b   1.000
_cell.length_c   1.000
_cell.angle_alpha   90.00
_cell.angle_beta   90.00
_cell.angle_gamma   90.00
#
_symmetry.space_group_name_H-M   'P 1'
#
loop_
_entity.id
_entity.type
_entity.pdbx_description
1 polymer ?
#
loop_
_entity_poly.entity_id
_entity_poly.type
_entity_poly.pdbx_seq_one_letter_code
_entity_poly.pdbx_strand_id
1 'polypeptide(L)'
;MPNKLWPIKYLKSSNVTSLINMSNSDLQPTAAGDDVWTENANLIKQLYISERNSLKKVKEILESQHGFPPFPLSTYEIKLRDKLGLRKKLKKADWPAVYQRVRDRGDKETGIYINGTRIPWKKAWKEIRRSGYRSAGDSQLSQLPAGVVVRTPSPTTDAEPLLSPKNSPSKLPSPPESAEPQVAYANMTLRKPLPEAFTPRT
;
A
#
# COMPACT_ATOMS: atom_id res chain seq x y z
N MET A 1 -28.15 -6.66 47.60
CA MET A 1 -27.52 -6.83 46.26
C MET A 1 -26.00 -6.72 46.45
N PRO A 2 -25.24 -7.84 46.50
CA PRO A 2 -23.84 -7.80 46.90
C PRO A 2 -22.93 -7.27 45.78
N ASN A 3 -22.22 -6.18 46.09
CA ASN A 3 -21.11 -5.62 45.32
C ASN A 3 -19.94 -6.60 45.28
N LYS A 4 -19.53 -7.01 44.08
CA LYS A 4 -18.33 -7.83 43.87
C LYS A 4 -17.09 -6.93 43.86
N LEU A 5 -16.51 -6.74 45.05
CA LEU A 5 -15.12 -6.30 45.22
C LEU A 5 -14.20 -7.37 44.64
N TRP A 6 -13.34 -7.02 43.70
CA TRP A 6 -12.22 -7.85 43.25
C TRP A 6 -10.98 -7.53 44.10
N PRO A 7 -10.21 -8.53 44.57
CA PRO A 7 -9.02 -8.26 45.36
C PRO A 7 -7.85 -7.84 44.46
N ILE A 8 -7.35 -6.62 44.69
CA ILE A 8 -6.05 -6.15 44.21
C ILE A 8 -4.99 -6.89 45.03
N LYS A 9 -4.33 -7.88 44.42
CA LYS A 9 -3.12 -8.49 45.00
C LYS A 9 -1.89 -7.74 44.49
N TYR A 10 -1.16 -7.20 45.47
CA TYR A 10 0.18 -6.63 45.43
C TYR A 10 1.21 -7.53 44.71
N LEU A 11 2.27 -6.96 44.12
CA LEU A 11 3.62 -6.90 44.72
C LEU A 11 4.64 -6.30 43.75
N LYS A 12 5.49 -5.42 44.31
CA LYS A 12 6.76 -4.93 43.75
C LYS A 12 7.71 -6.10 43.48
N SER A 13 8.40 -6.08 42.35
CA SER A 13 9.70 -6.72 42.24
C SER A 13 10.64 -5.80 41.47
N SER A 14 11.53 -5.19 42.25
CA SER A 14 12.73 -4.51 41.77
C SER A 14 13.70 -5.58 41.28
N ASN A 15 14.17 -5.48 40.05
CA ASN A 15 15.46 -6.07 39.68
C ASN A 15 16.35 -4.96 39.13
N VAL A 16 17.28 -4.57 39.99
CA VAL A 16 18.55 -3.95 39.64
C VAL A 16 19.31 -4.98 38.82
N THR A 17 19.76 -4.63 37.61
CA THR A 17 20.76 -5.43 36.92
C THR A 17 21.87 -4.51 36.44
N SER A 18 23.04 -4.84 36.97
CA SER A 18 24.37 -4.31 36.79
C SER A 18 24.73 -3.77 35.42
N LEU A 19 25.49 -2.68 35.47
CA LEU A 19 26.52 -2.30 34.51
C LEU A 19 27.32 -3.53 34.03
N ILE A 20 27.22 -3.84 32.74
CA ILE A 20 28.24 -4.58 32.01
C ILE A 20 28.80 -3.62 30.98
N ASN A 21 29.95 -3.04 31.33
CA ASN A 21 30.89 -2.43 30.41
C ASN A 21 31.75 -3.57 29.88
N MET A 22 31.48 -4.05 28.67
CA MET A 22 32.39 -4.91 27.92
C MET A 22 32.59 -4.28 26.55
N SER A 23 33.80 -3.77 26.35
CA SER A 23 34.39 -3.47 25.06
C SER A 23 34.26 -4.69 24.15
N ASN A 24 33.45 -4.60 23.10
CA ASN A 24 33.40 -5.56 21.98
C ASN A 24 33.60 -4.78 20.68
N SER A 25 34.83 -4.31 20.51
CA SER A 25 35.39 -3.98 19.21
C SER A 25 35.93 -5.29 18.64
N ASP A 26 35.07 -6.07 17.98
CA ASP A 26 35.39 -7.07 16.93
C ASP A 26 34.30 -8.17 16.87
N LEU A 27 33.79 -8.37 15.66
CA LEU A 27 32.87 -9.44 15.23
C LEU A 27 31.44 -9.35 15.79
N GLN A 28 30.66 -8.41 15.24
CA GLN A 28 29.22 -8.60 15.13
C GLN A 28 28.97 -9.94 14.41
N PRO A 29 28.19 -10.88 14.98
CA PRO A 29 27.84 -12.11 14.31
C PRO A 29 27.01 -11.75 13.07
N THR A 30 27.57 -11.92 11.88
CA THR A 30 26.80 -11.84 10.64
C THR A 30 25.66 -12.85 10.76
N ALA A 31 24.43 -12.38 10.60
CA ALA A 31 23.21 -13.17 10.66
C ALA A 31 23.13 -14.13 9.45
N ALA A 32 24.06 -15.08 9.38
CA ALA A 32 24.39 -15.94 8.25
C ALA A 32 23.31 -16.99 7.90
N GLY A 33 22.10 -16.89 8.48
CA GLY A 33 20.96 -17.73 8.13
C GLY A 33 19.91 -17.05 7.23
N ASP A 34 19.97 -15.73 7.07
CA ASP A 34 18.97 -14.95 6.32
C ASP A 34 19.53 -14.28 5.05
N ASP A 35 20.82 -14.50 4.73
CA ASP A 35 21.57 -13.76 3.70
C ASP A 35 20.95 -13.92 2.30
N VAL A 36 20.50 -15.12 1.97
CA VAL A 36 19.89 -15.43 0.67
C VAL A 36 18.71 -14.51 0.35
N TRP A 37 17.96 -14.03 1.35
CA TRP A 37 16.86 -13.08 1.13
C TRP A 37 17.34 -11.66 0.87
N THR A 38 18.41 -11.23 1.54
CA THR A 38 19.00 -9.90 1.41
C THR A 38 19.82 -9.78 0.13
N GLU A 39 20.62 -10.79 -0.20
CA GLU A 39 21.37 -10.89 -1.46
C GLU A 39 20.44 -10.80 -2.67
N ASN A 40 19.31 -11.53 -2.62
CA ASN A 40 18.33 -11.57 -3.70
C ASN A 40 17.21 -10.53 -3.54
N ALA A 41 17.34 -9.56 -2.64
CA ALA A 41 16.28 -8.58 -2.36
C ALA A 41 15.83 -7.83 -3.61
N ASN A 42 16.78 -7.43 -4.47
CA ASN A 42 16.50 -6.70 -5.71
C ASN A 42 15.73 -7.56 -6.72
N LEU A 43 16.15 -8.82 -6.88
CA LEU A 43 15.47 -9.80 -7.73
C LEU A 43 14.02 -10.03 -7.24
N ILE A 44 13.85 -10.29 -5.94
CA ILE A 44 12.53 -10.50 -5.34
C ILE A 44 11.65 -9.27 -5.55
N LYS A 45 12.22 -8.05 -5.36
CA LYS A 45 11.53 -6.79 -5.59
C LYS A 45 11.07 -6.66 -7.05
N GLN A 46 11.92 -6.99 -8.01
CA GLN A 46 11.59 -6.98 -9.44
C GLN A 46 10.45 -7.96 -9.76
N LEU A 47 10.60 -9.23 -9.39
CA LEU A 47 9.60 -10.27 -9.64
C LEU A 47 8.25 -9.91 -9.01
N TYR A 48 8.26 -9.38 -7.78
CA TYR A 48 7.04 -9.15 -7.01
C TYR A 48 6.31 -7.84 -7.33
N ILE A 49 7.05 -6.76 -7.59
CA ILE A 49 6.49 -5.42 -7.85
C ILE A 49 6.45 -5.11 -9.34
N SER A 50 7.60 -5.18 -10.01
CA SER A 50 7.73 -4.77 -11.41
C SER A 50 6.93 -5.69 -12.33
N GLU A 51 7.14 -7.00 -12.19
CA GLU A 51 6.43 -8.01 -13.00
C GLU A 51 5.04 -8.35 -12.45
N ARG A 52 4.70 -7.85 -11.25
CA ARG A 52 3.43 -8.09 -10.54
C ARG A 52 3.09 -9.57 -10.35
N ASN A 53 4.10 -10.45 -10.30
CA ASN A 53 3.87 -11.88 -10.12
C ASN A 53 3.12 -12.18 -8.80
N SER A 54 2.36 -13.28 -8.81
CA SER A 54 1.70 -13.79 -7.59
C SER A 54 2.76 -14.36 -6.63
N LEU A 55 2.46 -14.40 -5.33
CA LEU A 55 3.39 -14.96 -4.35
C LEU A 55 3.77 -16.42 -4.65
N LYS A 56 2.80 -17.20 -5.15
CA LYS A 56 3.03 -18.59 -5.59
C LYS A 56 4.03 -18.66 -6.74
N LYS A 57 3.90 -17.76 -7.72
CA LYS A 57 4.80 -17.73 -8.87
C LYS A 57 6.21 -17.27 -8.50
N VAL A 58 6.31 -16.26 -7.63
CA VAL A 58 7.61 -15.80 -7.09
C VAL A 58 8.30 -16.92 -6.32
N LYS A 59 7.56 -17.64 -5.47
CA LYS A 59 8.08 -18.83 -4.78
C LYS A 59 8.64 -19.86 -5.76
N GLU A 60 7.85 -20.27 -6.75
CA GLU A 60 8.25 -21.25 -7.76
C GLU A 60 9.54 -20.84 -8.49
N ILE A 61 9.64 -19.57 -8.91
CA ILE A 61 10.83 -19.04 -9.59
C ILE A 61 12.05 -19.06 -8.66
N LEU A 62 11.92 -18.64 -7.40
CA LEU A 62 13.03 -18.60 -6.45
C LEU A 62 13.54 -20.01 -6.09
N GLU A 63 12.64 -20.98 -5.93
CA GLU A 63 13.02 -22.37 -5.62
C GLU A 63 13.63 -23.07 -6.84
N SER A 64 13.05 -22.88 -8.03
CA SER A 64 13.52 -23.57 -9.25
C SER A 64 14.78 -22.97 -9.85
N GLN A 65 14.93 -21.64 -9.85
CA GLN A 65 16.02 -20.95 -10.56
C GLN A 65 17.13 -20.44 -9.64
N HIS A 66 16.79 -20.10 -8.40
CA HIS A 66 17.72 -19.43 -7.47
C HIS A 66 18.09 -20.30 -6.26
N GLY A 67 17.68 -21.57 -6.26
CA GLY A 67 18.06 -22.54 -5.21
C GLY A 67 17.51 -22.21 -3.83
N PHE A 68 16.42 -21.44 -3.74
CA PHE A 68 15.79 -21.17 -2.45
C PHE A 68 15.28 -22.47 -1.81
N PRO A 69 15.41 -22.64 -0.48
CA PRO A 69 14.84 -23.79 0.20
C PRO A 69 13.32 -23.85 0.03
N PRO A 70 12.73 -25.07 -0.02
CA PRO A 70 11.30 -25.27 -0.25
C PRO A 70 10.45 -24.89 0.97
N PHE A 71 10.36 -23.61 1.27
CA PHE A 71 9.61 -23.09 2.43
C PHE A 71 8.10 -23.01 2.15
N PRO A 72 7.25 -23.05 3.20
CA PRO A 72 5.83 -22.81 3.01
C PRO A 72 5.57 -21.37 2.56
N LEU A 73 4.44 -21.18 1.85
CA LEU A 73 4.08 -19.88 1.26
C LEU A 73 3.95 -18.76 2.30
N SER A 74 3.52 -19.09 3.52
CA SER A 74 3.43 -18.17 4.66
C SER A 74 4.79 -17.62 5.06
N THR A 75 5.84 -18.44 5.07
CA THR A 75 7.21 -17.99 5.36
C THR A 75 7.69 -16.99 4.32
N TYR A 76 7.44 -17.23 3.03
CA TYR A 76 7.71 -16.25 1.97
C TYR A 76 6.98 -14.94 2.23
N GLU A 77 5.69 -14.98 2.56
CA GLU A 77 4.92 -13.76 2.84
C GLU A 77 5.49 -12.97 4.02
N ILE A 78 5.84 -13.65 5.11
CA ILE A 78 6.44 -13.04 6.31
C ILE A 78 7.79 -12.41 5.96
N LYS A 79 8.67 -13.13 5.25
CA LYS A 79 10.00 -12.61 4.86
C LYS A 79 9.89 -11.42 3.91
N LEU A 80 9.03 -11.48 2.89
CA LEU A 80 8.77 -10.34 2.00
C LEU A 80 8.26 -9.12 2.78
N ARG A 81 7.37 -9.34 3.75
CA ARG A 81 6.75 -8.27 4.54
C ARG A 81 7.69 -7.65 5.55
N ASP A 82 8.32 -8.48 6.38
CA ASP A 82 8.98 -8.04 7.61
C ASP A 82 10.47 -7.76 7.37
N LYS A 83 11.11 -8.48 6.45
CA LYS A 83 12.52 -8.24 6.09
C LYS A 83 12.67 -7.25 4.94
N LEU A 84 11.94 -7.47 3.84
CA LEU A 84 12.09 -6.64 2.64
C LEU A 84 11.12 -5.43 2.60
N GLY A 85 10.13 -5.37 3.50
CA GLY A 85 9.12 -4.31 3.48
C GLY A 85 8.21 -4.33 2.24
N LEU A 86 8.22 -5.43 1.49
CA LEU A 86 7.51 -5.58 0.22
C LEU A 86 6.06 -5.94 0.47
N ARG A 87 5.22 -4.92 0.61
CA ARG A 87 3.77 -5.07 0.78
C ARG A 87 3.03 -4.52 -0.43
N LYS A 88 2.00 -5.25 -0.88
CA LYS A 88 1.08 -4.76 -1.93
C LYS A 88 -0.05 -3.89 -1.36
N LYS A 89 -0.33 -4.00 -0.06
CA LYS A 89 -1.44 -3.34 0.64
C LYS A 89 -1.00 -2.81 2.00
N LEU A 90 -1.56 -1.66 2.40
CA LEU A 90 -1.37 -1.06 3.71
C LEU A 90 -2.30 -1.67 4.77
N LYS A 91 -1.85 -1.74 6.03
CA LYS A 91 -2.72 -2.12 7.16
C LYS A 91 -3.65 -0.96 7.48
N LYS A 92 -4.78 -1.28 8.15
CA LYS A 92 -5.73 -0.28 8.66
C LYS A 92 -5.02 0.78 9.54
N ALA A 93 -4.10 0.35 10.39
CA ALA A 93 -3.34 1.20 11.30
C ALA A 93 -2.34 2.13 10.60
N ASP A 94 -1.98 1.85 9.34
CA ASP A 94 -0.98 2.63 8.61
C ASP A 94 -1.59 3.88 7.94
N TRP A 95 -2.89 3.83 7.64
CA TRP A 95 -3.59 4.88 6.89
C TRP A 95 -3.67 6.24 7.58
N PRO A 96 -3.85 6.35 8.92
CA PRO A 96 -3.80 7.64 9.61
C PRO A 96 -2.49 8.41 9.37
N ALA A 97 -1.34 7.72 9.42
CA ALA A 97 -0.03 8.30 9.15
C ALA A 97 0.06 8.87 7.71
N VAL A 98 -0.42 8.09 6.74
CA VAL A 98 -0.47 8.50 5.32
C VAL A 98 -1.36 9.72 5.14
N TYR A 99 -2.53 9.74 5.81
CA TYR A 99 -3.45 10.87 5.74
C TYR A 99 -2.85 12.15 6.33
N GLN A 100 -2.19 12.05 7.49
CA GLN A 100 -1.51 13.20 8.10
C GLN A 100 -0.50 13.82 7.13
N ARG A 101 0.35 12.99 6.50
CA ARG A 101 1.33 13.46 5.51
C ARG A 101 0.72 14.09 4.26
N VAL A 102 -0.46 13.63 3.84
CA VAL A 102 -1.18 14.28 2.73
C VAL A 102 -1.77 15.60 3.19
N ARG A 103 -2.36 15.66 4.38
CA ARG A 103 -2.91 16.89 4.97
C ARG A 103 -1.84 17.96 5.18
N ASP A 104 -0.66 17.59 5.66
CA ASP A 104 0.47 18.50 5.88
C ASP A 104 0.96 19.17 4.58
N ARG A 105 0.65 18.59 3.41
CA ARG A 105 0.98 19.14 2.09
C ARG A 105 -0.07 20.12 1.56
N GLY A 106 -1.20 20.27 2.25
CA GLY A 106 -2.31 21.16 1.88
C GLY A 106 -3.03 20.70 0.61
N ASP A 107 -3.48 21.66 -0.21
CA ASP A 107 -4.29 21.41 -1.41
C ASP A 107 -3.49 21.04 -2.65
N LYS A 108 -2.19 20.72 -2.50
CA LYS A 108 -1.34 20.32 -3.61
C LYS A 108 -1.73 18.94 -4.10
N GLU A 109 -1.75 18.71 -5.42
CA GLU A 109 -1.98 17.38 -5.97
C GLU A 109 -0.93 16.41 -5.41
N THR A 110 -1.34 15.51 -4.52
CA THR A 110 -0.41 14.65 -3.81
C THR A 110 -0.71 13.21 -4.15
N GLY A 111 0.28 12.53 -4.73
CA GLY A 111 0.25 11.11 -5.03
C GLY A 111 0.73 10.28 -3.84
N ILE A 112 0.01 9.20 -3.55
CA ILE A 112 0.44 8.17 -2.60
C ILE A 112 1.00 7.00 -3.42
N TYR A 113 2.20 6.57 -3.08
CA TYR A 113 2.91 5.49 -3.76
C TYR A 113 3.25 4.39 -2.76
N ILE A 114 2.95 3.14 -3.10
CA ILE A 114 3.44 1.96 -2.38
C ILE A 114 4.39 1.24 -3.32
N ASN A 115 5.66 1.12 -2.91
CA ASN A 115 6.69 0.43 -3.68
C ASN A 115 6.74 0.90 -5.14
N GLY A 116 6.66 2.22 -5.35
CA GLY A 116 6.68 2.84 -6.68
C GLY A 116 5.34 2.80 -7.44
N THR A 117 4.34 2.05 -6.98
CA THR A 117 3.02 2.03 -7.61
C THR A 117 2.11 3.12 -7.05
N ARG A 118 1.64 4.03 -7.90
CA ARG A 118 0.67 5.09 -7.51
C ARG A 118 -0.67 4.46 -7.14
N ILE A 119 -1.18 4.77 -5.96
CA ILE A 119 -2.55 4.44 -5.56
C ILE A 119 -3.48 5.54 -6.08
N PRO A 120 -4.57 5.20 -6.81
CA PRO A 120 -5.59 6.17 -7.17
C PRO A 120 -6.18 6.84 -5.94
N TRP A 121 -6.27 8.18 -5.94
CA TRP A 121 -6.75 8.96 -4.80
C TRP A 121 -8.11 8.49 -4.27
N LYS A 122 -9.06 8.18 -5.16
CA LYS A 122 -10.39 7.64 -4.80
C LYS A 122 -10.31 6.34 -3.98
N LYS A 123 -9.33 5.47 -4.25
CA LYS A 123 -9.10 4.24 -3.48
C LYS A 123 -8.44 4.55 -2.13
N ALA A 124 -7.39 5.36 -2.13
CA ALA A 124 -6.71 5.77 -0.90
C ALA A 124 -7.68 6.47 0.08
N TRP A 125 -8.49 7.40 -0.41
CA TRP A 125 -9.47 8.12 0.41
C TRP A 125 -10.52 7.21 1.04
N LYS A 126 -10.97 6.18 0.31
CA LYS A 126 -11.88 5.17 0.84
C LYS A 126 -11.26 4.41 2.02
N GLU A 127 -10.00 4.02 1.91
CA GLU A 127 -9.30 3.29 2.97
C GLU A 127 -8.95 4.18 4.16
N ILE A 128 -8.56 5.44 3.93
CA ILE A 128 -8.40 6.46 4.98
C ILE A 128 -9.69 6.60 5.78
N ARG A 129 -10.85 6.73 5.12
CA ARG A 129 -12.14 6.82 5.82
C ARG A 129 -12.45 5.58 6.66
N ARG A 130 -12.12 4.39 6.16
CA ARG A 130 -12.33 3.12 6.87
C ARG A 130 -11.39 2.91 8.04
N SER A 131 -10.22 3.56 8.05
CA SER A 131 -9.23 3.35 9.10
C SER A 131 -9.63 3.94 10.45
N GLY A 132 -10.61 4.86 10.47
CA GLY A 132 -10.92 5.63 11.66
C GLY A 132 -9.90 6.76 11.87
N TYR A 133 -9.36 7.33 10.79
CA TYR A 133 -8.32 8.37 10.83
C TYR A 133 -8.67 9.57 11.74
N ARG A 134 -9.94 9.82 12.02
CA ARG A 134 -10.41 10.88 12.94
C ARG A 134 -10.13 10.58 14.42
N SER A 135 -9.96 9.31 14.77
CA SER A 135 -9.71 8.84 16.13
C SER A 135 -8.22 8.73 16.45
N ALA A 136 -7.35 8.82 15.44
CA ALA A 136 -5.92 9.01 15.65
C ALA A 136 -5.73 10.47 16.07
N GLY A 137 -5.65 10.73 17.38
CA GLY A 137 -5.32 12.07 17.88
C GLY A 137 -4.00 12.58 17.29
N ASP A 138 -3.76 13.89 17.37
CA ASP A 138 -2.56 14.56 16.84
C ASP A 138 -1.23 14.07 17.46
N SER A 139 -1.30 13.12 18.40
CA SER A 139 -0.17 12.54 19.09
C SER A 139 0.62 11.59 18.18
N GLN A 140 1.76 12.11 17.76
CA GLN A 140 2.92 11.41 17.24
C GLN A 140 2.85 11.14 15.73
N LEU A 141 3.73 11.85 15.00
CA LEU A 141 4.08 11.63 13.59
C LEU A 141 4.54 10.19 13.42
N SER A 142 3.58 9.29 13.23
CA SER A 142 3.86 7.88 12.99
C SER A 142 4.68 7.79 11.71
N GLN A 143 5.84 7.15 11.85
CA GLN A 143 6.74 6.93 10.72
C GLN A 143 5.95 6.25 9.60
N LEU A 144 6.10 6.76 8.36
CA LEU A 144 5.46 6.12 7.22
C LEU A 144 5.95 4.67 7.14
N PRO A 145 5.05 3.71 6.89
CA PRO A 145 5.45 2.32 6.78
C PRO A 145 6.41 2.13 5.60
N ALA A 146 7.23 1.07 5.70
CA ALA A 146 8.24 0.75 4.70
C ALA A 146 7.64 0.69 3.28
N GLY A 147 8.33 1.33 2.33
CA GLY A 147 7.93 1.38 0.93
C GLY A 147 6.81 2.36 0.60
N VAL A 148 6.27 3.10 1.58
CA VAL A 148 5.24 4.13 1.33
C VAL A 148 5.84 5.50 1.20
N VAL A 149 5.53 6.15 0.09
CA VAL A 149 6.01 7.48 -0.24
C VAL A 149 4.83 8.36 -0.61
N VAL A 150 4.74 9.51 0.04
CA VAL A 150 3.77 10.56 -0.30
C VAL A 150 4.56 11.64 -1.04
N ARG A 151 4.25 11.84 -2.33
CA ARG A 151 4.94 12.80 -3.21
C ARG A 151 3.92 13.74 -3.83
N THR A 152 4.14 15.03 -3.62
CA THR A 152 3.63 16.08 -4.49
C THR A 152 4.57 16.11 -5.70
N PRO A 153 4.10 15.93 -6.95
CA PRO A 153 4.94 16.20 -8.09
C PRO A 153 5.39 17.66 -7.98
N SER A 154 6.69 17.92 -8.11
CA SER A 154 7.13 19.30 -8.36
C SER A 154 6.34 19.79 -9.57
N PRO A 155 5.81 21.03 -9.56
CA PRO A 155 5.14 21.56 -10.72
C PRO A 155 6.13 21.42 -11.88
N THR A 156 5.83 20.50 -12.81
CA THR A 156 6.55 20.46 -14.07
C THR A 156 6.38 21.86 -14.60
N THR A 157 7.48 22.59 -14.72
CA THR A 157 7.48 23.86 -15.39
C THR A 157 7.30 23.51 -16.86
N ASP A 158 6.07 23.15 -17.23
CA ASP A 158 5.58 23.15 -18.60
C ASP A 158 5.45 24.63 -19.01
N ALA A 159 6.55 25.38 -18.86
CA ALA A 159 6.87 26.45 -19.75
C ALA A 159 7.29 25.77 -21.05
N GLU A 160 6.27 25.29 -21.77
CA GLU A 160 6.28 25.17 -23.22
C GLU A 160 7.05 26.40 -23.76
N PRO A 161 8.25 26.23 -24.34
CA PRO A 161 8.81 27.27 -25.16
C PRO A 161 7.86 27.43 -26.34
N LEU A 162 7.00 28.45 -26.26
CA LEU A 162 6.11 28.93 -27.31
C LEU A 162 6.94 29.35 -28.54
N LEU A 163 7.52 28.40 -29.25
CA LEU A 163 8.19 28.60 -30.52
C LEU A 163 7.94 27.37 -31.40
N SER A 164 6.67 27.12 -31.71
CA SER A 164 6.33 26.46 -32.97
C SER A 164 6.25 27.51 -34.07
N PRO A 165 7.13 27.50 -35.09
CA PRO A 165 6.92 28.26 -36.30
C PRO A 165 5.74 27.66 -37.07
N LYS A 166 4.79 28.52 -37.43
CA LYS A 166 3.79 28.30 -38.49
C LYS A 166 4.47 27.62 -39.68
N ASN A 167 4.00 26.43 -40.05
CA ASN A 167 3.88 26.01 -41.45
C ASN A 167 2.92 24.80 -41.55
N SER A 168 1.65 25.11 -41.83
CA SER A 168 0.84 24.34 -42.79
C SER A 168 1.45 24.52 -44.20
N PRO A 169 1.20 23.66 -45.21
CA PRO A 169 -0.01 22.86 -45.40
C PRO A 169 0.22 21.44 -45.94
N SER A 170 -0.74 20.52 -45.74
CA SER A 170 -1.10 19.51 -46.75
C SER A 170 -2.31 18.67 -46.34
N LYS A 171 -3.43 18.95 -47.01
CA LYS A 171 -4.24 17.99 -47.77
C LYS A 171 -4.75 16.75 -47.00
N LEU A 172 -5.95 16.90 -46.42
CA LEU A 172 -6.83 15.78 -46.07
C LEU A 172 -7.46 15.17 -47.34
N PRO A 173 -7.43 13.84 -47.52
CA PRO A 173 -8.43 13.11 -48.29
C PRO A 173 -9.59 12.68 -47.38
N SER A 174 -10.81 12.98 -47.83
CA SER A 174 -12.07 12.52 -47.27
C SER A 174 -12.23 10.99 -47.41
N PRO A 175 -12.75 10.28 -46.39
CA PRO A 175 -13.25 8.92 -46.56
C PRO A 175 -14.73 8.92 -46.99
N PRO A 176 -15.16 7.91 -47.78
CA PRO A 176 -16.53 7.79 -48.24
C PRO A 176 -17.47 7.37 -47.12
N GLU A 177 -18.58 8.10 -47.08
CA GLU A 177 -19.86 7.78 -46.49
C GLU A 177 -20.28 6.34 -46.82
N SER A 178 -20.18 5.44 -45.82
CA SER A 178 -20.74 4.09 -45.90
C SER A 178 -21.60 3.87 -44.67
N ALA A 179 -22.88 3.63 -44.94
CA ALA A 179 -23.95 3.44 -43.99
C ALA A 179 -23.69 2.29 -43.02
N GLU A 180 -23.91 2.53 -41.73
CA GLU A 180 -24.17 1.48 -40.75
C GLU A 180 -25.60 1.61 -40.17
N PRO A 181 -26.33 0.48 -40.04
CA PRO A 181 -27.71 0.45 -39.61
C PRO A 181 -27.85 0.74 -38.12
N GLN A 182 -28.82 1.60 -37.81
CA GLN A 182 -29.32 1.88 -36.46
C GLN A 182 -29.96 0.62 -35.86
N VAL A 183 -29.19 -0.16 -35.09
CA VAL A 183 -29.76 -1.15 -34.17
C VAL A 183 -30.13 -0.45 -32.86
N ALA A 184 -31.43 -0.20 -32.72
CA ALA A 184 -32.05 0.30 -31.49
C ALA A 184 -31.85 -0.71 -30.35
N TYR A 185 -30.93 -0.42 -29.43
CA TYR A 185 -30.84 -1.15 -28.17
C TYR A 185 -31.98 -0.69 -27.25
N ALA A 186 -33.00 -1.54 -27.13
CA ALA A 186 -34.08 -1.39 -26.17
C ALA A 186 -33.53 -1.48 -24.74
N ASN A 187 -33.56 -0.35 -24.05
CA ASN A 187 -33.21 -0.24 -22.63
C ASN A 187 -34.29 -0.92 -21.78
N MET A 188 -34.19 -2.23 -21.56
CA MET A 188 -34.99 -2.92 -20.54
C MET A 188 -34.53 -2.48 -19.14
N THR A 189 -35.19 -1.46 -18.64
CA THR A 189 -35.08 -0.99 -17.25
C THR A 189 -35.69 -2.06 -16.32
N LEU A 190 -34.84 -2.92 -15.77
CA LEU A 190 -35.23 -3.90 -14.75
C LEU A 190 -35.55 -3.15 -13.43
N ARG A 191 -36.82 -2.79 -13.23
CA ARG A 191 -37.34 -2.26 -11.96
C ARG A 191 -37.14 -3.32 -10.88
N LYS A 192 -36.23 -3.05 -9.94
CA LYS A 192 -36.15 -3.82 -8.70
C LYS A 192 -37.39 -3.55 -7.84
N PRO A 193 -38.11 -4.57 -7.36
CA PRO A 193 -39.25 -4.39 -6.46
C PRO A 193 -38.79 -3.85 -5.10
N LEU A 194 -39.62 -2.95 -4.57
CA LEU A 194 -39.50 -2.31 -3.26
C LEU A 194 -39.68 -3.37 -2.16
N PRO A 195 -38.81 -3.46 -1.14
CA PRO A 195 -39.07 -4.34 0.00
C PRO A 195 -40.20 -3.75 0.86
N GLU A 196 -41.23 -4.56 1.07
CA GLU A 196 -42.38 -4.26 1.94
C GLU A 196 -41.94 -3.99 3.38
N ALA A 197 -42.64 -3.03 4.01
CA ALA A 197 -42.41 -2.58 5.35
C ALA A 197 -42.71 -3.68 6.38
N PHE A 198 -41.72 -4.01 7.22
CA PHE A 198 -41.91 -4.77 8.44
C PHE A 198 -42.71 -3.94 9.44
N THR A 199 -43.95 -4.34 9.72
CA THR A 199 -44.72 -3.82 10.86
C THR A 199 -44.26 -4.51 12.15
N PRO A 200 -44.00 -3.78 13.24
CA PRO A 200 -43.70 -4.37 14.54
C PRO A 200 -44.97 -4.99 15.15
N ARG A 201 -44.82 -6.20 15.70
CA ARG A 201 -45.86 -6.90 16.46
C ARG A 201 -45.80 -6.40 17.91
N THR A 202 -46.89 -5.80 18.37
CA THR A 202 -47.19 -5.49 19.79
C THR A 202 -47.29 -6.75 20.63
#